data_AF-A0A8T7LKG5-F1
#
_entry.id   AF-A0A8T7LKG5-F1
#
_cell.length_a   1.000
_cell.length_b   1.000
_cell.length_c   1.000
_cell.angle_alpha   90.00
_cell.angle_beta   90.00
_cell.angle_gamma   90.00
#
_symmetry.space_group_name_H-M   'P 1'
#
loop_
_entity.id
_entity.type
_entity.pdbx_description
1 polymer ?
#
loop_
_entity_poly.entity_id
_entity_poly.type
_entity_poly.pdbx_seq_one_letter_code
_entity_poly.pdbx_strand_id
1 'polypeptide(L)'
;MTGPPIRHIVALVALGSVVLCLVASVMALSLRPPQLRNHKDTVAYFLRQRGVSYREITFRQSQEEAANLRVFNAAVQVHLADGRIVHGWVGCENGDRLCFLVLPGIGIHDGRLPDITPGRTWGWQRWLDDAAAWINTYRDALWRNSR
;
A
#
# COMPACT_ATOMS: atom_id res chain seq x y z
N MET A 1 33.38 -34.81 28.81
CA MET A 1 32.48 -33.63 28.78
C MET A 1 33.21 -32.50 28.06
N THR A 2 33.10 -32.44 26.74
CA THR A 2 33.67 -31.36 25.92
C THR A 2 32.54 -30.41 25.57
N GLY A 3 32.51 -29.24 26.21
CA GLY A 3 31.52 -28.19 25.92
C GLY A 3 31.61 -27.76 24.45
N PRO A 4 30.51 -27.30 23.83
CA PRO A 4 30.51 -26.88 22.44
C PRO A 4 31.59 -25.80 22.24
N PRO A 5 32.44 -25.91 21.21
CA PRO A 5 33.54 -24.98 21.00
C PRO A 5 32.95 -23.58 20.91
N ILE A 6 33.52 -22.64 21.67
CA ILE A 6 33.07 -21.25 21.88
C ILE A 6 32.65 -20.55 20.56
N ARG A 7 33.26 -20.94 19.43
CA ARG A 7 32.86 -20.55 18.07
C ARG A 7 31.38 -20.80 17.72
N HIS A 8 30.78 -21.91 18.12
CA HIS A 8 29.38 -22.21 17.85
C HIS A 8 28.43 -21.37 18.70
N ILE A 9 28.82 -21.04 19.93
CA ILE A 9 28.04 -20.15 20.79
C ILE A 9 28.03 -18.75 20.19
N VAL A 10 29.18 -18.23 19.77
CA VAL A 10 29.29 -16.92 19.09
C VAL A 10 28.50 -16.91 17.78
N ALA A 11 28.57 -17.98 16.98
CA ALA A 11 27.80 -18.09 15.75
C ALA A 11 26.28 -18.11 15.99
N LEU A 12 25.81 -18.82 17.03
CA LEU A 12 24.38 -18.87 17.39
C LEU A 12 23.88 -17.52 17.92
N VAL A 13 24.67 -16.83 18.73
CA VAL A 13 24.32 -15.48 19.21
C VAL A 13 24.25 -14.49 18.05
N ALA A 14 25.21 -14.54 17.13
CA ALA A 14 25.22 -13.70 15.93
C ALA A 14 23.99 -13.98 15.03
N LEU A 15 23.69 -15.24 14.76
CA LEU A 15 22.51 -15.64 13.98
C LEU A 15 21.21 -15.21 14.67
N GLY A 16 21.09 -15.43 15.98
CA GLY A 16 19.94 -15.01 16.77
C GLY A 16 19.72 -13.50 16.72
N SER A 17 20.78 -12.71 16.84
CA SER A 17 20.71 -11.25 16.73
C SER A 17 20.25 -10.79 15.34
N VAL A 18 20.74 -11.43 14.27
CA VAL A 18 20.34 -11.08 12.89
C VAL A 18 18.86 -11.39 12.68
N VAL A 19 18.39 -12.57 13.12
CA VAL A 19 16.97 -12.94 13.02
C VAL A 19 16.09 -11.98 13.81
N LEU A 20 16.50 -11.61 15.04
CA LEU A 20 15.76 -10.64 15.85
C LEU A 20 15.66 -9.27 15.15
N CYS A 21 16.75 -8.80 14.55
CA CYS A 21 16.77 -7.56 13.77
C CYS A 21 15.85 -7.63 12.55
N LEU A 22 15.80 -8.77 11.86
CA LEU A 22 14.90 -8.98 10.72
C LEU A 22 13.44 -8.94 11.15
N VAL A 23 13.08 -9.65 12.23
CA VAL A 23 11.71 -9.65 12.78
C VAL A 23 11.31 -8.24 13.21
N ALA A 24 12.17 -7.54 13.95
CA ALA A 24 11.92 -6.16 14.37
C ALA A 24 11.73 -5.22 13.17
N SER A 25 12.52 -5.39 12.11
CA SER A 25 12.40 -4.60 10.89
C SER A 25 11.08 -4.86 10.16
N VAL A 26 10.67 -6.14 10.04
CA VAL A 26 9.38 -6.50 9.45
C VAL A 26 8.22 -5.92 10.27
N MET A 27 8.29 -6.00 11.60
CA MET A 27 7.28 -5.42 12.47
C MET A 27 7.21 -3.89 12.32
N ALA A 28 8.36 -3.22 12.29
CA ALA A 28 8.43 -1.77 12.10
C ALA A 28 7.88 -1.33 10.73
N LEU A 29 8.10 -2.13 9.69
CA LEU A 29 7.52 -1.90 8.36
C LEU A 29 6.01 -2.15 8.35
N SER A 30 5.52 -3.17 9.06
CA SER A 30 4.09 -3.45 9.18
C SER A 30 3.33 -2.37 9.96
N LEU A 31 4.00 -1.69 10.89
CA LEU A 31 3.46 -0.59 11.67
C LEU A 31 3.58 0.76 10.97
N ARG A 32 4.23 0.85 9.80
CA ARG A 32 4.32 2.11 9.06
C ARG A 32 2.90 2.57 8.70
N PRO A 33 2.53 3.81 9.04
CA PRO A 33 1.29 4.37 8.53
C PRO A 33 1.36 4.37 7.00
N PRO A 34 0.29 3.92 6.32
CA PRO A 34 0.27 3.91 4.87
C PRO A 34 0.45 5.34 4.37
N GLN A 35 1.46 5.56 3.51
CA GLN A 35 1.65 6.88 2.90
C GLN A 35 0.53 7.11 1.90
N LEU A 36 -0.31 8.10 2.15
CA LEU A 36 -1.41 8.51 1.27
C LEU A 36 -0.87 9.51 0.26
N ARG A 37 -0.15 9.02 -0.76
CA ARG A 37 0.62 9.87 -1.69
C ARG A 37 -0.20 10.29 -2.91
N ASN A 38 -1.27 9.57 -3.21
CA ASN A 38 -2.13 9.80 -4.36
C ASN A 38 -3.58 9.36 -4.06
N HIS A 39 -4.50 9.69 -4.96
CA HIS A 39 -5.93 9.33 -4.84
C HIS A 39 -6.18 7.82 -4.82
N LYS A 40 -5.30 7.01 -5.44
CA LYS A 40 -5.40 5.55 -5.38
C LYS A 40 -5.16 5.05 -3.96
N ASP A 41 -4.16 5.61 -3.27
CA ASP A 41 -3.79 5.22 -1.90
C ASP A 41 -4.89 5.57 -0.90
N THR A 42 -5.55 6.73 -1.06
CA THR A 42 -6.67 7.13 -0.20
C THR A 42 -7.88 6.23 -0.39
N VAL A 43 -8.24 5.89 -1.62
CA VAL A 43 -9.32 4.93 -1.93
C VAL A 43 -8.99 3.54 -1.40
N ALA A 44 -7.76 3.06 -1.65
CA ALA A 44 -7.24 1.80 -1.13
C ALA A 44 -7.30 1.71 0.40
N TYR A 45 -6.93 2.78 1.08
CA TYR A 45 -6.98 2.87 2.53
C TYR A 45 -8.42 2.85 3.05
N PHE A 46 -9.30 3.66 2.46
CA PHE A 46 -10.71 3.72 2.84
C PHE A 46 -11.42 2.37 2.66
N LEU A 47 -11.18 1.69 1.54
CA LEU A 47 -11.74 0.35 1.28
C LEU A 47 -11.23 -0.67 2.32
N ARG A 48 -9.94 -0.64 2.67
CA ARG A 48 -9.38 -1.51 3.72
C ARG A 48 -10.00 -1.23 5.10
N GLN A 49 -10.18 0.04 5.47
CA GLN A 49 -10.85 0.41 6.73
C GLN A 49 -12.29 -0.10 6.79
N ARG A 50 -13.00 -0.14 5.64
CA ARG A 50 -14.36 -0.67 5.51
C ARG A 50 -14.41 -2.20 5.40
N GLY A 51 -13.27 -2.90 5.46
CA GLY A 51 -13.19 -4.35 5.29
C GLY A 51 -13.45 -4.83 3.86
N VAL A 52 -13.40 -3.94 2.87
CA VAL A 52 -13.63 -4.27 1.46
C VAL A 52 -12.32 -4.74 0.84
N SER A 53 -12.27 -6.03 0.50
CA SER A 53 -11.11 -6.63 -0.17
C SER A 53 -11.17 -6.37 -1.67
N TYR A 54 -10.09 -5.81 -2.22
CA TYR A 54 -9.96 -5.50 -3.65
C TYR A 54 -8.63 -6.04 -4.20
N ARG A 55 -8.61 -6.32 -5.50
CA ARG A 55 -7.42 -6.73 -6.27
C ARG A 55 -6.78 -5.53 -6.96
N GLU A 56 -7.60 -4.69 -7.56
CA GLU A 56 -7.11 -3.57 -8.37
C GLU A 56 -8.06 -2.38 -8.28
N ILE A 57 -7.47 -1.19 -8.33
CA ILE A 57 -8.18 0.08 -8.45
C ILE A 57 -7.60 0.81 -9.66
N THR A 58 -8.45 1.07 -10.64
CA THR A 58 -8.12 1.80 -11.87
C THR A 58 -8.91 3.10 -11.93
N PHE A 59 -8.28 4.14 -12.44
CA PHE A 59 -8.89 5.44 -12.66
C PHE A 59 -9.01 5.67 -14.16
N ARG A 60 -10.16 6.19 -14.58
CA ARG A 60 -10.31 6.77 -15.91
C ARG A 60 -10.58 8.26 -15.73
N GLN A 61 -9.59 9.08 -16.05
CA GLN A 61 -9.80 10.52 -16.17
C GLN A 61 -10.37 10.82 -17.55
N SER A 62 -11.43 11.64 -17.61
CA SER A 62 -11.79 12.28 -18.86
C SER A 62 -10.84 13.45 -19.10
N GLN A 63 -10.37 13.62 -20.34
CA GLN A 63 -9.32 14.57 -20.70
C GLN A 63 -9.72 16.04 -20.45
N GLU A 64 -11.02 16.33 -20.30
CA GLU A 64 -11.56 17.68 -20.03
C GLU A 64 -11.49 18.09 -18.55
N GLU A 65 -11.42 17.14 -17.60
CA GLU A 65 -11.37 17.42 -16.15
C GLU A 65 -9.95 17.82 -15.68
N ALA A 66 -8.92 17.54 -16.46
CA ALA A 66 -7.53 17.91 -16.15
C ALA A 66 -7.23 19.43 -16.30
N ALA A 67 -8.13 20.19 -16.91
CA ALA A 67 -7.94 21.61 -17.19
C ALA A 67 -8.18 22.53 -15.97
N ASN A 68 -8.88 22.05 -14.92
CA ASN A 68 -9.20 22.85 -13.75
C ASN A 68 -8.52 22.28 -12.49
N LEU A 69 -7.26 22.66 -12.26
CA LEU A 69 -6.39 22.19 -11.17
C LEU A 69 -6.95 22.37 -9.75
N ARG A 70 -8.10 23.04 -9.58
CA ARG A 70 -8.75 23.24 -8.27
C ARG A 70 -9.67 22.09 -7.89
N VAL A 71 -10.28 21.40 -8.85
CA VAL A 71 -11.25 20.32 -8.57
C VAL A 71 -10.79 19.07 -9.29
N PHE A 72 -10.54 18.01 -8.53
CA PHE A 72 -10.19 16.71 -9.10
C PHE A 72 -11.45 15.85 -9.13
N ASN A 73 -11.85 15.39 -10.31
CA ASN A 73 -12.90 14.37 -10.46
C ASN A 73 -12.37 13.27 -11.38
N ALA A 74 -12.61 12.01 -11.03
CA ALA A 74 -12.24 10.88 -11.86
C ALA A 74 -13.20 9.71 -11.66
N ALA A 75 -13.49 8.99 -12.75
CA ALA A 75 -14.19 7.73 -12.66
C ALA A 75 -13.26 6.68 -12.04
N VAL A 76 -13.79 5.91 -11.10
CA VAL A 76 -13.07 4.83 -10.40
C VAL A 76 -13.70 3.51 -10.75
N GLN A 77 -12.84 2.54 -11.07
CA GLN A 77 -13.21 1.15 -11.24
C GLN A 77 -12.43 0.31 -10.22
N VAL A 78 -13.15 -0.45 -9.40
CA VAL A 78 -12.59 -1.30 -8.36
C VAL A 78 -12.89 -2.75 -8.70
N HIS A 79 -11.83 -3.53 -8.90
CA HIS A 79 -11.91 -4.98 -9.05
C HIS A 79 -11.85 -5.59 -7.64
N LEU A 80 -12.96 -6.14 -7.17
CA LEU A 80 -13.07 -6.76 -5.86
C LEU A 80 -12.39 -8.14 -5.82
N ALA A 81 -12.03 -8.59 -4.63
CA ALA A 81 -11.42 -9.90 -4.42
C ALA A 81 -12.33 -11.07 -4.82
N ASP A 82 -13.65 -10.87 -4.75
CA ASP A 82 -14.68 -11.81 -5.18
C ASP A 82 -14.88 -11.86 -6.71
N GLY A 83 -14.15 -11.04 -7.47
CA GLY A 83 -14.23 -10.98 -8.93
C GLY A 83 -15.26 -9.99 -9.48
N ARG A 84 -16.06 -9.34 -8.63
CA ARG A 84 -16.97 -8.27 -9.08
C ARG A 84 -16.18 -7.01 -9.44
N ILE A 85 -16.73 -6.26 -10.38
CA ILE A 85 -16.20 -4.95 -10.79
C ILE A 85 -17.21 -3.90 -10.35
N VAL A 86 -16.75 -2.93 -9.58
CA VAL A 86 -17.59 -1.84 -9.06
C VAL A 86 -17.13 -0.55 -9.69
N HIS A 87 -18.08 0.18 -10.27
CA HIS A 87 -17.85 1.49 -10.85
C HIS A 87 -18.34 2.58 -9.91
N GLY A 88 -17.65 3.72 -9.95
CA GLY A 88 -17.97 4.87 -9.13
C GLY A 88 -17.17 6.08 -9.55
N TRP A 89 -17.09 7.06 -8.65
CA TRP A 89 -16.31 8.27 -8.85
C TRP A 89 -15.60 8.70 -7.58
N VAL A 90 -14.47 9.36 -7.77
CA VAL A 90 -13.78 10.11 -6.72
C VAL A 90 -13.85 11.58 -7.10
N GLY A 91 -14.10 12.42 -6.11
CA GLY A 91 -14.02 13.87 -6.25
C GLY A 91 -13.24 14.50 -5.13
N CYS A 92 -12.56 15.62 -5.38
CA CYS A 92 -11.89 16.44 -4.38
C CYS A 92 -12.16 17.90 -4.66
N GLU A 93 -12.65 18.62 -3.64
CA GLU A 93 -12.99 20.04 -3.75
C GLU A 93 -11.76 20.94 -3.88
N ASN A 94 -10.60 20.47 -3.41
CA ASN A 94 -9.35 21.21 -3.46
C ASN A 94 -8.18 20.29 -3.88
N GLY A 95 -8.32 19.66 -5.05
CA GLY A 95 -7.35 18.77 -5.70
C GLY A 95 -6.97 17.52 -4.90
N ASP A 96 -6.31 17.74 -3.77
CA ASP A 96 -5.70 16.75 -2.87
C ASP A 96 -6.36 16.72 -1.49
N ARG A 97 -7.31 17.62 -1.22
CA ARG A 97 -8.04 17.73 0.05
C ARG A 97 -9.55 17.67 -0.15
N LEU A 98 -10.25 17.35 0.95
CA LEU A 98 -11.71 17.27 0.99
C LEU A 98 -12.22 16.31 -0.10
N CYS A 99 -11.58 15.14 -0.16
CA CYS A 99 -11.90 14.13 -1.14
C CYS A 99 -13.07 13.25 -0.67
N PHE A 100 -13.90 12.81 -1.60
CA PHE A 100 -15.01 11.90 -1.38
C PHE A 100 -15.03 10.79 -2.42
N LEU A 101 -15.52 9.63 -2.01
CA LEU A 101 -15.64 8.43 -2.83
C LEU A 101 -17.09 7.98 -2.87
N VAL A 102 -17.57 7.69 -4.07
CA VAL A 102 -18.88 7.09 -4.28
C VAL A 102 -18.71 5.81 -5.09
N LEU A 103 -19.14 4.69 -4.50
CA LEU A 103 -19.18 3.36 -5.10
C LEU A 103 -20.57 2.75 -4.83
N PRO A 104 -21.58 3.10 -5.64
CA PRO A 104 -22.97 2.69 -5.40
C PRO A 104 -23.15 1.17 -5.38
N GLY A 105 -22.38 0.45 -6.21
CA GLY A 105 -22.44 -1.01 -6.30
C GLY A 105 -22.05 -1.76 -5.01
N ILE A 106 -21.51 -1.06 -4.01
CA ILE A 106 -21.23 -1.59 -2.67
C ILE A 106 -21.79 -0.69 -1.55
N GLY A 107 -22.74 0.18 -1.87
CA GLY A 107 -23.47 1.00 -0.89
C GLY A 107 -22.68 2.20 -0.32
N ILE A 108 -21.59 2.60 -0.96
CA ILE A 108 -20.79 3.77 -0.54
C ILE A 108 -21.29 4.98 -1.34
N HIS A 109 -21.97 5.92 -0.68
CA HIS A 109 -22.60 7.07 -1.35
C HIS A 109 -21.93 8.41 -1.03
N ASP A 110 -21.21 8.51 0.07
CA ASP A 110 -20.42 9.68 0.47
C ASP A 110 -19.28 9.25 1.40
N GLY A 111 -18.32 8.51 0.84
CA GLY A 111 -17.15 8.06 1.58
C GLY A 111 -16.12 9.16 1.68
N ARG A 112 -16.07 9.91 2.78
CA ARG A 112 -14.97 10.87 3.00
C ARG A 112 -13.63 10.15 3.00
N LEU A 113 -12.77 10.57 2.09
CA LEU A 113 -11.40 10.12 1.97
C LEU A 113 -10.50 11.00 2.85
N PRO A 114 -9.45 10.43 3.46
CA PRO A 114 -8.43 11.23 4.13
C PRO A 114 -7.69 12.12 3.12
N ASP A 115 -7.29 13.30 3.57
CA ASP A 115 -6.51 14.24 2.74
C ASP A 115 -5.17 13.62 2.33
N ILE A 116 -4.79 13.86 1.07
CA ILE A 116 -3.48 13.47 0.56
C ILE A 116 -2.46 14.39 1.23
N THR A 117 -1.64 13.81 2.10
CA THR A 117 -0.53 14.52 2.71
C THR A 117 0.71 14.16 1.90
N PRO A 118 1.36 15.11 1.20
CA PRO A 118 2.63 14.85 0.55
C PRO A 118 3.66 14.52 1.65
N GLY A 119 3.79 13.23 1.95
CA GLY A 119 4.78 12.73 2.87
C GLY A 119 6.15 13.16 2.38
N ARG A 120 6.91 13.86 3.22
CA ARG A 120 8.31 14.19 2.97
C ARG A 120 9.09 12.88 2.96
N THR A 121 9.13 12.20 1.81
CA THR A 121 9.93 11.00 1.62
C THR A 121 11.39 11.41 1.72
N TRP A 122 12.02 11.08 2.83
CA TRP A 122 13.48 11.16 2.91
C TRP A 122 14.09 10.11 1.96
N GLY A 123 15.18 10.45 1.28
CA GLY A 123 15.74 9.61 0.20
C GLY A 123 16.01 8.15 0.61
N TRP A 124 16.36 7.92 1.88
CA TRP A 124 16.55 6.57 2.43
C TRP A 124 15.26 5.75 2.55
N GLN A 125 14.09 6.39 2.70
CA GLN A 125 12.80 5.69 2.75
C GLN A 125 12.43 5.15 1.37
N ARG A 126 12.70 5.89 0.29
CA ARG A 126 12.49 5.38 -1.08
C ARG A 126 13.34 4.14 -1.34
N TRP A 127 14.60 4.17 -0.92
CA TRP A 127 15.47 3.00 -1.04
C TRP A 127 14.91 1.76 -0.32
N LEU A 128 14.31 1.92 0.87
CA LEU A 128 13.65 0.82 1.58
C LEU A 128 12.40 0.32 0.87
N ASP A 129 11.58 1.23 0.33
CA ASP A 129 10.38 0.86 -0.40
C ASP A 129 10.72 0.12 -1.70
N ASP A 130 11.78 0.56 -2.41
CA ASP A 130 12.32 -0.10 -3.60
C ASP A 130 12.90 -1.48 -3.26
N ALA A 131 13.63 -1.60 -2.16
CA ALA A 131 14.16 -2.88 -1.69
C ALA A 131 13.04 -3.86 -1.32
N ALA A 132 11.98 -3.39 -0.65
CA ALA A 132 10.82 -4.21 -0.29
C ALA A 132 10.05 -4.67 -1.54
N ALA A 133 9.86 -3.79 -2.52
CA ALA A 133 9.24 -4.12 -3.80
C ALA A 133 10.07 -5.16 -4.57
N TRP A 134 11.40 -5.02 -4.58
CA TRP A 134 12.31 -5.98 -5.20
C TRP A 134 12.23 -7.37 -4.56
N ILE A 135 12.19 -7.45 -3.22
CA ILE A 135 12.05 -8.72 -2.48
C ILE A 135 10.72 -9.42 -2.78
N ASN A 136 9.61 -8.68 -2.82
CA ASN A 136 8.31 -9.25 -3.16
C ASN A 136 8.31 -9.82 -4.59
N THR A 137 8.92 -9.10 -5.53
CA THR A 137 9.02 -9.55 -6.93
C THR A 137 9.85 -10.82 -7.07
N TYR A 138 10.96 -10.92 -6.32
CA TYR A 138 11.80 -12.12 -6.29
C TYR A 138 11.09 -13.34 -5.68
N ARG A 139 10.29 -13.12 -4.64
CA ARG A 139 9.47 -14.17 -4.02
C ARG A 139 8.46 -14.72 -5.03
N ASP A 140 7.77 -13.85 -5.76
CA ASP A 140 6.76 -14.24 -6.75
C ASP A 140 7.38 -14.92 -7.99
N ALA A 141 8.63 -14.59 -8.32
CA ALA A 141 9.40 -15.27 -9.35
C ALA A 141 9.81 -16.68 -8.93
N LEU A 142 10.24 -16.88 -7.68
CA LEU A 142 10.61 -18.19 -7.14
C LEU A 142 9.41 -19.15 -7.07
N TRP A 143 8.23 -18.67 -6.70
CA TRP A 143 7.00 -19.48 -6.66
C TRP A 143 6.47 -19.88 -8.04
N ARG A 144 6.81 -19.13 -9.10
CA ARG A 144 6.40 -19.45 -10.48
C ARG A 144 7.25 -20.56 -11.11
N ASN A 145 8.47 -20.75 -10.62
CA ASN A 145 9.43 -21.72 -11.17
C ASN A 145 9.41 -23.08 -10.44
N SER A 146 8.53 -23.23 -9.44
CA SER A 146 8.32 -24.48 -8.69
C SER A 146 6.99 -25.18 -9.03
N ARG A 147 6.37 -24.81 -10.15
CA ARG A 147 5.20 -25.47 -10.76
C ARG A 147 5.55 -25.88 -12.18
#